data_AF-A0A231PEM9-F1
#
_entry.id   AF-A0A231PEM9-F1
#
_cell.length_a   1.000
_cell.length_b   1.000
_cell.length_c   1.000
_cell.angle_alpha   90.00
_cell.angle_beta   90.00
_cell.angle_gamma   90.00
#
_symmetry.space_group_name_H-M   'P 1'
#
loop_
_entity.id
_entity.type
_entity.pdbx_description
1 polymer ?
#
loop_
_entity_poly.entity_id
_entity_poly.type
_entity_poly.pdbx_seq_one_letter_code
_entity_poly.pdbx_strand_id
1 'polypeptide(L)'
;MAALTGEPLPRDAGAGARAEHDAARADVALLREQLALIGDALAGPEQAVRPSGAPGAARRRRRLRSRRRPRPAGGSGRWSWHPGIKAAALGMAVAAAIGSATVGLGWLASHEGSSADTSAASGESGSAADKAASPRGPAYLACAELVVEGTVHSVTPLPGGDEDRVTLDVTRFYKPARGEDEITFTLTEGSWPRPAEGDHLLVGIRPGAATPDLWARGEAQIARERAWITPALREPDRTGCGEG
;
A
#
# COMPACT_ATOMS: atom_id res chain seq x y z
N MET A 1 -14.94 14.45 -26.03
CA MET A 1 -14.09 13.69 -26.98
C MET A 1 -13.20 14.57 -27.88
N ALA A 2 -13.64 15.74 -28.36
CA ALA A 2 -12.86 16.57 -29.30
C ALA A 2 -11.43 16.96 -28.84
N ALA A 3 -11.21 17.23 -27.54
CA ALA A 3 -9.88 17.54 -27.01
C ALA A 3 -8.91 16.34 -27.10
N LEU A 4 -9.41 15.10 -26.94
CA LEU A 4 -8.61 13.88 -27.04
C LEU A 4 -8.19 13.58 -28.48
N THR A 5 -9.11 13.80 -29.44
CA THR A 5 -8.86 13.56 -30.87
C THR A 5 -8.18 14.73 -31.58
N GLY A 6 -8.01 15.88 -30.90
CA GLY A 6 -7.43 17.09 -31.48
C GLY A 6 -8.37 17.89 -32.39
N GLU A 7 -9.64 17.49 -32.49
CA GLU A 7 -10.64 18.10 -33.37
C GLU A 7 -11.01 19.53 -32.88
N PRO A 8 -11.09 20.53 -33.77
CA PRO A 8 -11.62 21.85 -33.43
C PRO A 8 -13.12 21.80 -33.10
N LEU A 9 -13.56 22.70 -32.23
CA LEU A 9 -15.00 22.89 -32.01
C LEU A 9 -15.69 23.54 -33.23
N PRO A 10 -16.98 23.28 -33.45
CA PRO A 10 -17.82 24.01 -34.41
C PRO A 10 -17.75 25.52 -34.19
N ARG A 11 -17.79 26.31 -35.27
CA ARG A 11 -17.62 27.79 -35.20
C ARG A 11 -18.75 28.48 -34.43
N ASP A 12 -19.90 27.84 -34.33
CA ASP A 12 -21.10 28.25 -33.60
C ASP A 12 -21.12 27.79 -32.14
N ALA A 13 -20.08 27.08 -31.66
CA ALA A 13 -19.98 26.68 -30.27
C ALA A 13 -20.02 27.90 -29.33
N GLY A 14 -20.80 27.81 -28.25
CA GLY A 14 -20.90 28.87 -27.25
C GLY A 14 -19.57 29.13 -26.51
N ALA A 15 -19.44 30.31 -25.89
CA ALA A 15 -18.21 30.70 -25.19
C ALA A 15 -17.81 29.71 -24.07
N GLY A 16 -18.79 29.16 -23.33
CA GLY A 16 -18.54 28.14 -22.30
C GLY A 16 -17.95 26.85 -22.85
N ALA A 17 -18.49 26.36 -23.98
CA ALA A 17 -17.97 25.15 -24.64
C ALA A 17 -16.53 25.34 -25.14
N ARG A 18 -16.18 26.55 -25.60
CA ARG A 18 -14.80 26.89 -25.99
C ARG A 18 -13.86 26.91 -24.79
N ALA A 19 -14.26 27.57 -23.71
CA ALA A 19 -13.48 27.60 -22.48
C ALA A 19 -13.23 26.20 -21.91
N GLU A 20 -14.25 25.33 -21.93
CA GLU A 20 -14.13 23.94 -21.50
C GLU A 20 -13.21 23.12 -22.41
N HIS A 21 -13.27 23.32 -23.73
CA HIS A 21 -12.36 22.66 -24.68
C HIS A 21 -10.91 23.13 -24.54
N ASP A 22 -10.69 24.42 -24.28
CA ASP A 22 -9.36 24.97 -24.03
C ASP A 22 -8.76 24.43 -22.73
N ALA A 23 -9.57 24.35 -21.66
CA ALA A 23 -9.17 23.72 -20.40
C ALA A 23 -8.81 22.22 -20.60
N ALA A 24 -9.68 21.48 -21.28
CA ALA A 24 -9.42 20.07 -21.57
C ALA A 24 -8.17 19.87 -22.45
N ARG A 25 -7.86 20.81 -23.35
CA ARG A 25 -6.62 20.78 -24.14
C ARG A 25 -5.38 21.03 -23.30
N ALA A 26 -5.45 21.93 -22.32
CA ALA A 26 -4.37 22.17 -21.37
C ALA A 26 -4.07 20.92 -20.54
N ASP A 27 -5.11 20.22 -20.06
CA ASP A 27 -4.96 18.97 -19.30
C ASP A 27 -4.31 17.87 -20.16
N VAL A 28 -4.76 17.70 -21.40
CA VAL A 28 -4.16 16.73 -22.33
C VAL A 28 -2.70 17.08 -22.65
N ALA A 29 -2.34 18.36 -22.71
CA ALA A 29 -0.95 18.79 -22.89
C ALA A 29 -0.08 18.40 -21.70
N LEU A 30 -0.56 18.60 -20.47
CA LEU A 30 0.13 18.18 -19.25
C LEU A 30 0.35 16.66 -19.20
N LEU A 31 -0.68 15.87 -19.52
CA LEU A 31 -0.57 14.41 -19.55
C LEU A 31 0.47 13.94 -20.58
N ARG A 32 0.56 14.60 -21.75
CA ARG A 32 1.58 14.29 -22.76
C ARG A 32 2.99 14.59 -22.27
N GLU A 33 3.18 15.68 -21.52
CA GLU A 33 4.47 16.02 -20.91
C GLU A 33 4.90 14.95 -19.89
N GLN A 34 3.98 14.53 -19.00
CA GLN A 34 4.27 13.47 -18.03
C GLN A 34 4.59 12.14 -18.70
N LEU A 35 3.85 11.78 -19.75
CA LEU A 35 4.12 10.57 -20.52
C LEU A 35 5.46 10.63 -21.27
N ALA A 36 5.88 11.80 -21.74
CA ALA A 36 7.20 11.98 -22.34
C ALA A 36 8.31 11.72 -21.30
N LEU A 37 8.18 12.26 -20.08
CA LEU A 37 9.15 12.02 -19.00
C LEU A 37 9.24 10.54 -18.62
N ILE A 38 8.11 9.84 -18.54
CA ILE A 38 8.09 8.39 -18.29
C ILE A 38 8.72 7.64 -19.46
N GLY A 39 8.38 8.01 -20.69
CA GLY A 39 8.94 7.42 -21.91
C GLY A 39 10.46 7.56 -21.96
N ASP A 40 11.00 8.73 -21.63
CA ASP A 40 12.44 8.98 -21.58
C ASP A 40 13.13 8.16 -20.49
N ALA A 41 12.50 8.03 -19.30
CA ALA A 41 13.03 7.21 -18.23
C ALA A 41 13.07 5.72 -18.61
N LEU A 42 12.08 5.24 -19.36
CA LEU A 42 12.01 3.86 -19.85
C LEU A 42 12.91 3.59 -21.06
N ALA A 43 13.11 4.59 -21.93
CA ALA A 43 13.94 4.48 -23.13
C ALA A 43 15.43 4.80 -22.87
N GLY A 44 15.77 5.33 -21.70
CA GLY A 44 17.14 5.58 -21.30
C GLY A 44 18.01 4.33 -21.46
N PRO A 45 19.25 4.46 -21.96
CA PRO A 45 20.11 3.31 -22.16
C PRO A 45 20.30 2.60 -20.82
N GLU A 46 20.08 1.28 -20.78
CA GLU A 46 20.54 0.46 -19.67
C GLU A 46 21.99 0.85 -19.42
N GLN A 47 22.23 1.56 -18.32
CA GLN A 47 23.58 1.79 -17.85
C GLN A 47 24.12 0.41 -17.57
N ALA A 48 24.88 -0.10 -18.53
CA ALA A 48 25.73 -1.25 -18.36
C ALA A 48 26.60 -0.93 -17.16
N VAL A 49 26.16 -1.39 -15.99
CA VAL A 49 26.98 -1.48 -14.79
C VAL A 49 28.11 -2.40 -15.20
N ARG A 50 29.21 -1.80 -15.66
CA ARG A 50 30.47 -2.51 -15.86
C ARG A 50 30.95 -2.90 -14.46
N PRO A 51 31.00 -4.19 -14.12
CA PRO A 51 31.78 -4.61 -12.98
C PRO A 51 33.22 -4.70 -13.49
N SER A 52 34.07 -3.72 -13.15
CA SER A 52 35.50 -3.88 -13.38
C SER A 52 36.30 -3.24 -12.27
N GLY A 53 36.57 -4.06 -11.26
CA GLY A 53 37.41 -3.74 -10.12
C GLY A 53 37.83 -4.99 -9.36
N ALA A 54 38.85 -5.69 -9.90
CA ALA A 54 39.72 -6.71 -9.29
C ALA A 54 39.18 -8.17 -9.20
N PRO A 55 40.08 -9.21 -9.19
CA PRO A 55 41.54 -9.19 -9.14
C PRO A 55 42.23 -9.96 -10.30
N GLY A 56 43.24 -9.34 -10.92
CA GLY A 56 44.11 -9.99 -11.89
C GLY A 56 45.18 -10.86 -11.23
N ALA A 57 45.09 -12.18 -11.43
CA ALA A 57 46.15 -13.13 -11.15
C ALA A 57 47.02 -13.35 -12.41
N ALA A 58 48.34 -13.10 -12.35
CA ALA A 58 49.31 -13.79 -13.20
C ALA A 58 50.78 -13.64 -12.75
N ARG A 59 51.28 -14.73 -12.15
CA ARG A 59 52.56 -15.42 -12.44
C ARG A 59 53.87 -14.61 -12.38
N ARG A 60 54.75 -15.02 -11.46
CA ARG A 60 56.14 -15.42 -11.80
C ARG A 60 56.69 -16.49 -10.87
N ARG A 61 57.31 -17.48 -11.50
CA ARG A 61 57.89 -18.71 -10.94
C ARG A 61 59.16 -18.38 -10.13
N ARG A 62 59.46 -19.20 -9.11
CA ARG A 62 60.59 -20.17 -9.11
C ARG A 62 61.10 -20.47 -7.69
N ARG A 63 60.92 -21.74 -7.31
CA ARG A 63 61.77 -22.64 -6.49
C ARG A 63 62.42 -22.06 -5.22
N LEU A 64 62.22 -22.74 -4.08
CA LEU A 64 63.28 -23.49 -3.37
C LEU A 64 62.70 -24.22 -2.12
N ARG A 65 62.77 -25.57 -2.19
CA ARG A 65 63.12 -26.58 -1.15
C ARG A 65 62.52 -26.57 0.27
N SER A 66 62.18 -27.82 0.66
CA SER A 66 62.24 -28.42 2.01
C SER A 66 61.02 -28.19 2.91
N ARG A 67 60.59 -29.07 3.81
CA ARG A 67 60.91 -30.46 4.18
C ARG A 67 59.77 -30.88 5.14
N ARG A 68 59.38 -32.16 5.10
CA ARG A 68 58.84 -32.98 6.21
C ARG A 68 57.45 -32.65 6.83
N ARG A 69 56.55 -33.63 6.70
CA ARG A 69 55.48 -34.04 7.64
C ARG A 69 56.05 -34.28 9.07
N PRO A 70 55.26 -34.35 10.19
CA PRO A 70 53.92 -34.96 10.27
C PRO A 70 52.87 -34.30 11.19
N ARG A 71 51.64 -34.82 11.08
CA ARG A 71 50.53 -34.73 12.04
C ARG A 71 50.95 -35.18 13.45
N PRO A 72 50.25 -34.67 14.48
CA PRO A 72 49.59 -35.61 15.39
C PRO A 72 48.12 -35.27 15.65
N ALA A 73 47.41 -36.30 16.10
CA ALA A 73 46.02 -36.31 16.52
C ALA A 73 45.88 -36.05 18.03
N GLY A 74 44.67 -35.67 18.46
CA GLY A 74 44.17 -35.91 19.82
C GLY A 74 44.29 -34.74 20.79
N GLY A 75 43.16 -34.35 21.39
CA GLY A 75 43.14 -33.36 22.47
C GLY A 75 41.73 -32.91 22.85
N SER A 76 41.02 -33.76 23.58
CA SER A 76 39.79 -33.48 24.33
C SER A 76 39.92 -32.27 25.27
N GLY A 77 38.86 -31.46 25.41
CA GLY A 77 38.81 -30.44 26.46
C GLY A 77 37.53 -29.62 26.49
N ARG A 78 36.44 -30.21 27.00
CA ARG A 78 35.30 -29.45 27.53
C ARG A 78 35.78 -28.75 28.81
N TRP A 79 35.77 -27.42 28.84
CA TRP A 79 35.81 -26.69 30.10
C TRP A 79 35.03 -25.38 30.00
N SER A 80 33.79 -25.47 30.50
CA SER A 80 32.89 -24.38 30.82
C SER A 80 33.21 -23.84 32.20
N TRP A 81 33.65 -22.59 32.36
CA TRP A 81 33.57 -21.84 33.62
C TRP A 81 33.27 -20.35 33.32
N HIS A 82 32.22 -19.87 34.01
CA HIS A 82 31.55 -18.55 33.99
C HIS A 82 32.44 -17.45 34.63
N PRO A 83 31.98 -16.28 35.18
CA PRO A 83 30.70 -15.51 35.15
C PRO A 83 30.94 -13.95 35.08
N GLY A 84 29.91 -13.10 35.26
CA GLY A 84 30.08 -11.66 35.62
C GLY A 84 29.13 -10.67 34.90
N ILE A 85 27.83 -10.55 35.20
CA ILE A 85 27.13 -9.80 36.29
C ILE A 85 27.09 -8.25 36.13
N LYS A 86 25.85 -7.71 36.26
CA LYS A 86 25.36 -6.37 36.72
C LYS A 86 24.98 -5.37 35.60
N ALA A 87 23.70 -5.14 35.28
CA ALA A 87 22.58 -4.55 36.04
C ALA A 87 22.63 -3.01 36.19
N ALA A 88 21.65 -2.32 35.57
CA ALA A 88 21.05 -1.03 35.99
C ALA A 88 19.84 -0.80 35.05
N ALA A 89 18.57 -0.96 35.46
CA ALA A 89 17.76 -0.17 36.40
C ALA A 89 17.23 1.16 35.82
N LEU A 90 15.89 1.22 35.75
CA LEU A 90 14.96 2.35 35.96
C LEU A 90 15.14 3.71 35.24
N GLY A 91 14.01 4.19 34.70
CA GLY A 91 13.69 5.61 34.50
C GLY A 91 12.38 5.73 33.72
N MET A 92 11.21 5.62 34.35
CA MET A 92 10.43 6.66 35.05
C MET A 92 9.82 7.72 34.12
N ALA A 93 8.48 7.70 34.08
CA ALA A 93 7.60 8.60 33.34
C ALA A 93 7.60 10.03 33.90
N VAL A 94 7.40 11.02 33.02
CA VAL A 94 6.87 12.35 33.37
C VAL A 94 5.91 12.83 32.29
N ALA A 95 4.74 13.26 32.74
CA ALA A 95 3.66 13.87 31.98
C ALA A 95 3.77 15.41 31.99
N ALA A 96 2.95 16.04 31.13
CA ALA A 96 2.64 17.48 31.02
C ALA A 96 3.71 18.34 30.31
N ALA A 97 3.40 19.40 29.55
CA ALA A 97 2.23 20.27 29.58
C ALA A 97 1.96 20.95 28.21
N ILE A 98 0.74 21.48 28.12
CA ILE A 98 0.15 22.34 27.08
C ILE A 98 0.95 23.65 26.88
N GLY A 99 0.96 24.14 25.64
CA GLY A 99 0.82 25.57 25.35
C GLY A 99 2.02 26.28 24.72
N SER A 100 1.91 26.59 23.43
CA SER A 100 2.49 27.81 22.89
C SER A 100 1.38 28.63 22.24
N ALA A 101 1.21 29.84 22.79
CA ALA A 101 0.25 30.83 22.41
C ALA A 101 0.60 31.43 21.04
N THR A 102 -0.39 31.52 20.15
CA THR A 102 -0.36 32.43 19.01
C THR A 102 -0.53 33.85 19.53
N VAL A 103 0.57 34.62 19.53
CA VAL A 103 0.50 36.07 19.63
C VAL A 103 -0.03 36.60 18.31
N GLY A 104 -1.28 37.04 18.32
CA GLY A 104 -1.79 37.99 17.35
C GLY A 104 -1.37 39.40 17.73
N LEU A 105 -0.94 40.18 16.74
CA LEU A 105 -0.81 41.64 16.67
C LEU A 105 -0.22 41.91 15.27
N GLY A 106 -0.77 42.69 14.36
CA GLY A 106 -2.00 43.45 14.23
C GLY A 106 -2.13 43.74 12.72
N TRP A 107 -3.30 43.62 12.13
CA TRP A 107 -4.17 44.75 11.84
C TRP A 107 -3.44 45.97 11.24
N LEU A 108 -3.61 46.12 9.92
CA LEU A 108 -3.66 47.42 9.25
C LEU A 108 -4.98 47.43 8.48
N ALA A 109 -5.94 48.18 9.02
CA ALA A 109 -7.16 48.49 8.31
C ALA A 109 -7.02 49.75 7.48
N SER A 110 -7.64 49.69 6.31
CA SER A 110 -8.28 50.73 5.47
C SER A 110 -8.07 50.27 4.02
N HIS A 111 -9.05 49.97 3.17
CA HIS A 111 -10.44 50.42 3.07
C HIS A 111 -11.24 49.42 2.19
N GLU A 112 -12.55 49.39 2.42
CA GLU A 112 -13.65 49.06 1.47
C GLU A 112 -13.88 47.62 0.98
N GLY A 113 -15.02 47.06 1.40
CA GLY A 113 -15.90 46.33 0.48
C GLY A 113 -16.39 44.94 0.91
N SER A 114 -17.59 44.91 1.49
CA SER A 114 -18.61 43.85 1.33
C SER A 114 -18.55 42.58 2.19
N SER A 115 -19.52 42.53 3.11
CA SER A 115 -20.17 41.42 3.83
C SER A 115 -19.77 39.96 3.55
N ALA A 116 -19.41 39.23 4.61
CA ALA A 116 -19.77 37.82 4.79
C ALA A 116 -19.68 37.40 6.27
N ASP A 117 -20.76 36.80 6.77
CA ASP A 117 -20.95 36.31 8.13
C ASP A 117 -19.97 35.20 8.54
N THR A 118 -19.66 35.19 9.84
CA THR A 118 -18.83 34.19 10.52
C THR A 118 -19.62 32.93 10.89
N SER A 119 -19.09 31.75 10.55
CA SER A 119 -19.22 30.49 11.31
C SER A 119 -18.06 29.59 10.87
N ALA A 120 -17.04 29.38 11.72
CA ALA A 120 -16.96 28.28 12.68
C ALA A 120 -16.90 26.89 12.01
N ALA A 121 -15.71 26.30 12.06
CA ALA A 121 -15.33 24.90 11.88
C ALA A 121 -16.40 23.89 11.40
N SER A 122 -16.15 23.36 10.21
CA SER A 122 -16.55 22.02 9.77
C SER A 122 -15.38 21.54 8.91
N GLY A 123 -14.52 20.63 9.36
CA GLY A 123 -14.91 19.26 9.63
C GLY A 123 -15.31 18.66 8.30
N GLU A 124 -14.37 18.00 7.63
CA GLU A 124 -14.51 17.29 6.35
C GLU A 124 -15.89 16.63 6.24
N SER A 125 -16.85 17.36 5.67
CA SER A 125 -18.19 16.86 5.40
C SER A 125 -18.11 16.17 4.06
N GLY A 126 -17.62 14.91 4.09
CA GLY A 126 -17.93 13.96 3.03
C GLY A 126 -19.44 13.92 2.87
N SER A 127 -19.91 14.45 1.74
CA SER A 127 -21.32 14.63 1.42
C SER A 127 -22.15 13.38 1.73
N ALA A 128 -23.26 13.58 2.42
CA ALA A 128 -24.26 12.56 2.74
C ALA A 128 -25.01 11.99 1.49
N ALA A 129 -24.52 12.25 0.28
CA ALA A 129 -24.98 11.67 -0.98
C ALA A 129 -24.15 10.43 -1.41
N ASP A 130 -22.98 10.19 -0.81
CA ASP A 130 -22.13 9.01 -1.07
C ASP A 130 -22.41 7.83 -0.11
N LYS A 131 -23.50 7.91 0.66
CA LYS A 131 -23.93 6.88 1.62
C LYS A 131 -24.84 5.81 1.01
N ALA A 132 -25.23 5.97 -0.25
CA ALA A 132 -25.86 4.92 -1.04
C ALA A 132 -24.83 4.36 -2.04
N ALA A 133 -24.39 3.12 -1.79
CA ALA A 133 -23.52 2.30 -2.65
C ALA A 133 -21.98 2.54 -2.61
N SER A 134 -21.40 2.84 -1.44
CA SER A 134 -20.08 2.25 -1.18
C SER A 134 -20.29 0.76 -0.88
N PRO A 135 -19.75 -0.20 -1.67
CA PRO A 135 -19.89 -1.64 -1.44
C PRO A 135 -19.15 -2.13 -0.18
N ARG A 136 -18.74 -1.22 0.72
CA ARG A 136 -17.81 -1.40 1.83
C ARG A 136 -18.39 -0.81 3.14
N GLY A 137 -19.37 -1.51 3.72
CA GLY A 137 -20.04 -1.09 4.96
C GLY A 137 -20.63 -2.26 5.75
N PRO A 138 -21.36 -2.03 6.86
CA PRO A 138 -21.90 -3.10 7.69
C PRO A 138 -22.77 -4.11 6.92
N ALA A 139 -23.53 -3.65 5.93
CA ALA A 139 -24.33 -4.52 5.05
C ALA A 139 -23.47 -5.50 4.22
N TYR A 140 -22.25 -5.09 3.84
CA TYR A 140 -21.29 -6.00 3.19
C TYR A 140 -20.88 -7.11 4.17
N LEU A 141 -20.51 -6.76 5.40
CA LEU A 141 -20.05 -7.74 6.41
C LEU A 141 -21.15 -8.70 6.85
N ALA A 142 -22.41 -8.27 6.86
CA ALA A 142 -23.54 -9.14 7.10
C ALA A 142 -23.56 -10.32 6.11
N CYS A 143 -23.20 -10.06 4.85
CA CYS A 143 -23.25 -11.05 3.78
C CYS A 143 -21.94 -11.67 3.40
N ALA A 144 -20.80 -11.06 3.70
CA ALA A 144 -19.51 -11.67 3.44
C ALA A 144 -19.48 -13.08 4.08
N GLU A 145 -19.06 -14.07 3.31
CA GLU A 145 -18.82 -15.42 3.81
C GLU A 145 -17.48 -15.45 4.54
N LEU A 146 -16.50 -14.72 3.98
CA LEU A 146 -15.13 -14.66 4.48
C LEU A 146 -14.64 -13.22 4.51
N VAL A 147 -14.00 -12.81 5.61
CA VAL A 147 -13.21 -11.58 5.73
C VAL A 147 -11.99 -11.90 6.59
N VAL A 148 -10.81 -11.81 6.00
CA VAL A 148 -9.55 -12.17 6.66
C VAL A 148 -8.43 -11.22 6.29
N GLU A 149 -7.41 -11.19 7.13
CA GLU A 149 -6.13 -10.52 6.91
C GLU A 149 -5.00 -11.53 7.03
N GLY A 150 -4.01 -11.45 6.15
CA GLY A 150 -2.95 -12.44 6.06
C GLY A 150 -1.84 -12.03 5.12
N THR A 151 -0.83 -12.89 5.02
CA THR A 151 0.33 -12.70 4.15
C THR A 151 0.22 -13.63 2.96
N VAL A 152 0.57 -13.16 1.77
CA VAL A 152 0.55 -13.99 0.55
C VAL A 152 1.64 -15.04 0.66
N HIS A 153 1.22 -16.31 0.67
CA HIS A 153 2.09 -17.48 0.67
C HIS A 153 2.59 -17.81 -0.73
N SER A 154 1.69 -17.80 -1.72
CA SER A 154 2.04 -18.08 -3.11
C SER A 154 1.07 -17.44 -4.09
N VAL A 155 1.57 -17.19 -5.30
CA VAL A 155 0.78 -16.69 -6.44
C VAL A 155 1.12 -17.55 -7.63
N THR A 156 0.13 -18.32 -8.11
CA THR A 156 0.29 -19.24 -9.23
C THR A 156 -0.65 -18.86 -10.36
N PRO A 157 -0.12 -18.48 -11.54
CA PRO A 157 -0.95 -18.24 -12.72
C PRO A 157 -1.78 -19.47 -13.10
N LEU A 158 -3.07 -19.28 -13.36
CA LEU A 158 -3.95 -20.33 -13.84
C LEU A 158 -3.81 -20.54 -15.36
N PRO A 159 -4.09 -21.76 -15.87
CA PRO A 159 -4.15 -21.99 -17.31
C PRO A 159 -5.15 -21.02 -17.97
N GLY A 160 -4.69 -20.30 -18.99
CA GLY A 160 -5.46 -19.21 -19.62
C GLY A 160 -4.81 -17.84 -19.43
N GLY A 161 -4.01 -17.65 -18.39
CA GLY A 161 -3.19 -16.44 -18.18
C GLY A 161 -3.94 -15.23 -17.58
N ASP A 162 -5.28 -15.26 -17.60
CA ASP A 162 -6.13 -14.15 -17.16
C ASP A 162 -6.43 -14.18 -15.65
N GLU A 163 -6.04 -15.22 -14.92
CA GLU A 163 -6.28 -15.35 -13.49
C GLU A 163 -5.05 -15.89 -12.75
N ASP A 164 -4.85 -15.41 -11.54
CA ASP A 164 -3.90 -15.95 -10.58
C ASP A 164 -4.63 -16.66 -9.45
N ARG A 165 -4.17 -17.85 -9.08
CA ARG A 165 -4.51 -18.49 -7.81
C ARG A 165 -3.59 -17.95 -6.73
N VAL A 166 -4.17 -17.36 -5.69
CA VAL A 166 -3.45 -16.81 -4.55
C VAL A 166 -3.75 -17.62 -3.31
N THR A 167 -2.69 -18.01 -2.60
CA THR A 167 -2.77 -18.66 -1.29
C THR A 167 -2.32 -17.67 -0.24
N LEU A 168 -3.10 -17.52 0.83
CA LEU A 168 -2.87 -16.58 1.92
C LEU A 168 -2.70 -17.33 3.23
N ASP A 169 -1.60 -17.06 3.93
CA ASP A 169 -1.41 -17.44 5.34
C ASP A 169 -2.21 -16.46 6.20
N VAL A 170 -3.31 -16.92 6.79
CA VAL A 170 -4.24 -16.11 7.58
C VAL A 170 -3.61 -15.73 8.92
N THR A 171 -3.52 -14.43 9.18
CA THR A 171 -3.01 -13.88 10.44
C THR A 171 -4.13 -13.40 11.35
N ARG A 172 -5.30 -13.06 10.77
CA ARG A 172 -6.46 -12.61 11.51
C ARG A 172 -7.76 -12.90 10.77
N PHE A 173 -8.68 -13.50 11.50
CA PHE A 173 -10.07 -13.66 11.07
C PHE A 173 -10.93 -12.48 11.54
N TYR A 174 -11.74 -11.97 10.63
CA TYR A 174 -12.84 -11.06 10.93
C TYR A 174 -14.18 -11.78 10.80
N LYS A 175 -14.34 -12.57 9.72
CA LYS A 175 -15.50 -13.44 9.51
C LYS A 175 -15.11 -14.70 8.71
N PRO A 176 -15.58 -15.89 9.09
CA PRO A 176 -16.11 -16.23 10.42
C PRO A 176 -15.09 -15.95 11.53
N ALA A 177 -15.45 -16.07 12.81
CA ALA A 177 -14.56 -15.74 13.92
C ALA A 177 -13.26 -16.59 13.97
N ARG A 178 -13.27 -17.76 13.35
CA ARG A 178 -12.14 -18.67 13.13
C ARG A 178 -12.37 -19.48 11.86
N GLY A 179 -11.29 -19.93 11.24
CA GLY A 179 -11.31 -20.79 10.06
C GLY A 179 -9.96 -21.49 9.87
N GLU A 180 -9.64 -21.86 8.64
CA GLU A 180 -8.36 -22.47 8.27
C GLU A 180 -7.25 -21.42 8.17
N ASP A 181 -6.09 -21.71 8.75
CA ASP A 181 -4.95 -20.79 8.77
C ASP A 181 -4.35 -20.52 7.37
N GLU A 182 -4.82 -21.22 6.34
CA GLU A 182 -4.49 -21.00 4.94
C GLU A 182 -5.79 -20.93 4.13
N ILE A 183 -5.90 -19.94 3.24
CA ILE A 183 -7.02 -19.85 2.28
C ILE A 183 -6.51 -19.68 0.86
N THR A 184 -7.30 -20.14 -0.12
CA THR A 184 -6.99 -19.98 -1.54
C THR A 184 -8.15 -19.33 -2.27
N PHE A 185 -7.87 -18.33 -3.10
CA PHE A 185 -8.85 -17.65 -3.94
C PHE A 185 -8.25 -17.31 -5.31
N THR A 186 -9.09 -16.89 -6.25
CA THR A 186 -8.64 -16.42 -7.57
C THR A 186 -8.67 -14.90 -7.65
N LEU A 187 -7.69 -14.32 -8.35
CA LEU A 187 -7.66 -12.91 -8.72
C LEU A 187 -7.61 -12.81 -10.24
N THR A 188 -8.59 -12.12 -10.83
CA THR A 188 -8.61 -11.84 -12.26
C THR A 188 -7.63 -10.72 -12.61
N GLU A 189 -6.99 -10.83 -13.76
CA GLU A 189 -6.12 -9.81 -14.32
C GLU A 189 -6.88 -8.47 -14.46
N GLY A 190 -6.30 -7.38 -13.95
CA GLY A 190 -6.94 -6.07 -13.88
C GLY A 190 -7.30 -5.59 -12.46
N SER A 191 -7.17 -6.43 -11.44
CA SER A 191 -7.07 -5.98 -10.04
C SER A 191 -5.62 -5.55 -9.74
N TRP A 192 -5.28 -4.33 -10.15
CA TRP A 192 -3.94 -3.72 -10.12
C TRP A 192 -3.31 -3.56 -8.73
N PRO A 193 -1.97 -3.59 -8.58
CA PRO A 193 -1.00 -4.47 -9.25
C PRO A 193 -1.22 -5.92 -8.82
N ARG A 194 -0.64 -6.94 -9.47
CA ARG A 194 -0.71 -8.32 -8.94
C ARG A 194 -0.04 -8.40 -7.56
N PRO A 195 -0.58 -9.15 -6.60
CA PRO A 195 0.11 -9.38 -5.34
C PRO A 195 1.38 -10.20 -5.57
N ALA A 196 2.40 -9.95 -4.76
CA ALA A 196 3.61 -10.77 -4.69
C ALA A 196 3.59 -11.62 -3.42
N GLU A 197 4.36 -12.70 -3.43
CA GLU A 197 4.65 -13.46 -2.20
C GLU A 197 5.23 -12.51 -1.13
N GLY A 198 4.72 -12.63 0.10
CA GLY A 198 5.06 -11.75 1.22
C GLY A 198 4.22 -10.47 1.33
N ASP A 199 3.36 -10.15 0.35
CA ASP A 199 2.43 -9.02 0.48
C ASP A 199 1.44 -9.25 1.63
N HIS A 200 1.18 -8.22 2.43
CA HIS A 200 0.12 -8.25 3.44
C HIS A 200 -1.20 -7.84 2.79
N LEU A 201 -2.23 -8.68 2.88
CA LEU A 201 -3.54 -8.47 2.29
C LEU A 201 -4.65 -8.57 3.34
N LEU A 202 -5.69 -7.74 3.17
CA LEU A 202 -7.01 -7.97 3.71
C LEU A 202 -7.94 -8.28 2.55
N VAL A 203 -8.69 -9.37 2.65
CA VAL A 203 -9.65 -9.80 1.62
C VAL A 203 -11.01 -10.08 2.23
N GLY A 204 -12.06 -9.79 1.47
CA GLY A 204 -13.43 -10.20 1.76
C GLY A 204 -14.05 -10.86 0.53
N ILE A 205 -14.82 -11.92 0.77
CA ILE A 205 -15.45 -12.75 -0.26
C ILE A 205 -16.94 -12.90 0.08
N ARG A 206 -17.79 -12.60 -0.90
CA ARG A 206 -19.24 -12.84 -0.83
C ARG A 206 -19.59 -14.33 -0.95
N PRO A 207 -20.80 -14.74 -0.53
CA PRO A 207 -21.21 -16.12 -0.57
C PRO A 207 -21.16 -16.70 -1.98
N GLY A 208 -20.51 -17.84 -2.14
CA GLY A 208 -20.38 -18.53 -3.44
C GLY A 208 -19.47 -17.85 -4.46
N ALA A 209 -18.75 -16.78 -4.09
CA ALA A 209 -17.75 -16.16 -4.94
C ALA A 209 -16.36 -16.81 -4.75
N ALA A 210 -15.61 -17.00 -5.85
CA ALA A 210 -14.23 -17.48 -5.80
C ALA A 210 -13.19 -16.35 -5.77
N THR A 211 -13.63 -15.12 -6.07
CA THR A 211 -12.79 -13.93 -6.19
C THR A 211 -13.19 -12.92 -5.12
N PRO A 212 -12.23 -12.28 -4.44
CA PRO A 212 -12.52 -11.25 -3.46
C PRO A 212 -13.06 -10.00 -4.12
N ASP A 213 -14.08 -9.42 -3.50
CA ASP A 213 -14.72 -8.17 -3.93
C ASP A 213 -14.44 -7.01 -2.96
N LEU A 214 -13.92 -7.33 -1.77
CA LEU A 214 -13.19 -6.41 -0.90
C LEU A 214 -11.73 -6.84 -0.87
N TRP A 215 -10.82 -5.90 -1.10
CA TRP A 215 -9.41 -6.17 -0.95
C TRP A 215 -8.63 -4.89 -0.61
N ALA A 216 -7.57 -5.04 0.16
CA ALA A 216 -6.62 -3.98 0.51
C ALA A 216 -5.21 -4.57 0.64
N ARG A 217 -4.20 -3.84 0.19
CA ARG A 217 -2.79 -4.26 0.26
C ARG A 217 -1.95 -3.34 1.11
N GLY A 218 -1.13 -3.95 1.95
CA GLY A 218 -0.19 -3.26 2.82
C GLY A 218 -0.88 -2.53 3.95
N GLU A 219 -0.08 -2.22 4.97
CA GLU A 219 -0.57 -1.75 6.27
C GLU A 219 -1.45 -0.49 6.18
N ALA A 220 -1.08 0.48 5.33
CA ALA A 220 -1.83 1.73 5.23
C ALA A 220 -3.26 1.54 4.70
N GLN A 221 -3.45 0.63 3.73
CA GLN A 221 -4.79 0.35 3.19
C GLN A 221 -5.57 -0.54 4.16
N ILE A 222 -4.92 -1.58 4.68
CA ILE A 222 -5.52 -2.52 5.64
C ILE A 222 -5.97 -1.78 6.90
N ALA A 223 -5.20 -0.82 7.41
CA ALA A 223 -5.59 0.01 8.54
C ALA A 223 -6.91 0.78 8.29
N ARG A 224 -7.14 1.28 7.07
CA ARG A 224 -8.39 1.97 6.71
C ARG A 224 -9.57 1.01 6.71
N GLU A 225 -9.39 -0.20 6.17
CA GLU A 225 -10.44 -1.22 6.18
C GLU A 225 -10.75 -1.68 7.61
N ARG A 226 -9.71 -1.96 8.41
CA ARG A 226 -9.85 -2.36 9.82
C ARG A 226 -10.62 -1.35 10.66
N ALA A 227 -10.46 -0.06 10.37
CA ALA A 227 -11.08 1.03 11.11
C ALA A 227 -12.62 0.98 11.06
N TRP A 228 -13.21 0.50 9.96
CA TRP A 228 -14.66 0.33 9.86
C TRP A 228 -15.11 -1.12 10.09
N ILE A 229 -14.31 -2.12 9.73
CA ILE A 229 -14.65 -3.55 9.92
C ILE A 229 -14.76 -3.90 11.40
N THR A 230 -13.76 -3.52 12.20
CA THR A 230 -13.68 -3.89 13.61
C THR A 230 -14.88 -3.40 14.44
N PRO A 231 -15.30 -2.12 14.37
CA PRO A 231 -16.49 -1.67 15.09
C PRO A 231 -17.77 -2.28 14.53
N ALA A 232 -17.91 -2.42 13.20
CA ALA A 232 -19.12 -2.99 12.59
C ALA A 232 -19.41 -4.44 13.04
N LEU A 233 -18.36 -5.23 13.30
CA LEU A 233 -18.51 -6.60 13.82
C LEU A 233 -18.87 -6.68 15.31
N ARG A 234 -18.75 -5.57 16.06
CA ARG A 234 -19.16 -5.51 17.47
C ARG A 234 -20.62 -5.11 17.63
N GLU A 235 -21.19 -4.48 16.61
CA GLU A 235 -22.60 -4.18 16.59
C GLU A 235 -23.38 -5.49 16.44
N PRO A 236 -24.40 -5.76 17.29
CA PRO A 236 -25.20 -6.97 17.15
C PRO A 236 -25.87 -6.95 15.77
N ASP A 237 -25.86 -8.10 15.07
CA ASP A 237 -26.45 -8.28 13.74
C ASP A 237 -27.90 -7.75 13.69
N ARG A 238 -28.09 -6.50 13.23
CA ARG A 238 -29.43 -5.92 13.00
C ARG A 238 -29.83 -5.92 11.53
N THR A 239 -28.91 -6.27 10.65
CA THR A 239 -29.09 -6.34 9.20
C THR A 239 -28.71 -7.73 8.76
N GLY A 240 -29.72 -8.58 8.53
CA GLY A 240 -29.51 -9.83 7.80
C GLY A 240 -29.17 -9.55 6.33
N CYS A 241 -28.75 -10.57 5.60
CA CYS A 241 -28.64 -10.47 4.16
C CYS A 241 -30.01 -10.28 3.55
N GLY A 242 -30.26 -9.09 2.99
CA GLY A 242 -31.39 -8.90 2.11
C GLY A 242 -31.23 -9.84 0.92
N GLU A 243 -32.21 -10.73 0.73
CA GLU A 243 -32.34 -11.52 -0.49
C GLU A 243 -32.55 -10.54 -1.65
N GLY A 244 -31.54 -10.40 -2.51
CA GLY A 244 -31.59 -9.64 -3.76
C GLY A 244 -31.71 -10.57 -4.95
#